data_AF-A0A7V6RL12-F1
#
_entry.id   AF-A0A7V6RL12-F1
#
_cell.length_a   1.000
_cell.length_b   1.000
_cell.length_c   1.000
_cell.angle_alpha   90.00
_cell.angle_beta   90.00
_cell.angle_gamma   90.00
#
_symmetry.space_group_name_H-M   'P 1'
#
loop_
_entity.id
_entity.type
_entity.pdbx_description
1 polymer ?
#
loop_
_entity_poly.entity_id
_entity_poly.type
_entity_poly.pdbx_seq_one_letter_code
_entity_poly.pdbx_strand_id
1 'polypeptide(L)'
;RFFIISSNYLKDRQGATVYEAWQKALVYLEQSSHLKPDDLEVLRKAAAQLGMSGPMEQEKLFILMQEELKIQEAKAREAEESGKKLRAYGGFILGTAVVLLII
;
A
#
# COMPACT_ATOMS: atom_id res chain seq x y z
N ARG A 1 4.40 -11.29 -7.18
CA ARG A 1 4.03 -12.59 -6.53
C ARG A 1 2.55 -12.64 -6.14
N PHE A 2 2.00 -11.57 -5.55
CA PHE A 2 0.56 -11.41 -5.28
C PHE A 2 -0.36 -11.96 -6.39
N PHE A 3 -0.31 -11.39 -7.61
CA PHE A 3 -1.16 -11.81 -8.72
C PHE A 3 -0.97 -13.28 -9.16
N ILE A 4 0.24 -13.82 -9.01
CA ILE A 4 0.52 -15.23 -9.33
C ILE A 4 -0.16 -16.15 -8.31
N ILE A 5 -0.10 -15.79 -7.03
CA ILE A 5 -0.76 -16.53 -5.95
C ILE A 5 -2.28 -16.51 -6.17
N SER A 6 -2.88 -15.34 -6.44
CA SER A 6 -4.31 -15.23 -6.74
C SER A 6 -4.70 -16.07 -7.96
N SER A 7 -3.90 -16.02 -9.05
CA SER A 7 -4.18 -16.78 -10.27
C SER A 7 -4.12 -18.29 -10.04
N ASN A 8 -3.13 -18.77 -9.27
CA ASN A 8 -3.00 -20.19 -8.96
C ASN A 8 -4.20 -20.69 -8.16
N TYR A 9 -4.67 -19.93 -7.17
CA TYR A 9 -5.87 -20.29 -6.41
C TYR A 9 -7.13 -20.35 -7.26
N LEU A 10 -7.28 -19.48 -8.26
CA LEU A 10 -8.40 -19.52 -9.20
C LEU A 10 -8.30 -20.69 -10.19
N LYS A 11 -7.07 -21.06 -10.59
CA LYS A 11 -6.81 -22.16 -11.53
C LYS A 11 -6.94 -23.54 -10.90
N ASP A 12 -6.76 -23.66 -9.59
CA ASP A 12 -6.89 -24.94 -8.88
C ASP A 12 -8.33 -25.50 -8.88
N ARG A 13 -9.32 -24.79 -9.46
CA ARG A 13 -10.70 -25.24 -9.70
C ARG A 13 -11.43 -25.83 -8.48
N GLN A 14 -10.99 -25.48 -7.27
CA GLN A 14 -11.62 -25.92 -6.01
C GLN A 14 -12.93 -25.16 -5.68
N GLY A 15 -13.52 -24.47 -6.64
CA GLY A 15 -14.68 -23.59 -6.39
C GLY A 15 -14.36 -22.29 -5.65
N ALA A 16 -13.07 -21.92 -5.55
CA ALA A 16 -12.65 -20.69 -4.90
C ALA A 16 -13.16 -19.46 -5.67
N THR A 17 -13.79 -18.54 -4.94
CA THR A 17 -14.22 -17.25 -5.45
C THR A 17 -13.03 -16.32 -5.69
N VAL A 18 -13.23 -15.31 -6.54
CA VAL A 18 -12.24 -14.23 -6.76
C VAL A 18 -11.87 -13.54 -5.45
N TYR A 19 -12.86 -13.35 -4.57
CA TYR A 19 -12.65 -12.80 -3.23
C TYR A 19 -11.68 -13.66 -2.41
N GLU A 20 -11.91 -14.97 -2.30
CA GLU A 20 -11.08 -15.88 -1.49
C GLU A 20 -9.65 -15.99 -2.02
N ALA A 21 -9.48 -16.09 -3.34
CA ALA A 21 -8.16 -16.12 -3.96
C ALA A 21 -7.38 -14.82 -3.71
N TRP A 22 -8.06 -13.68 -3.78
CA TRP A 22 -7.47 -12.37 -3.51
C TRP A 22 -7.11 -12.17 -2.04
N GLN A 23 -7.97 -12.58 -1.10
CA GLN A 23 -7.66 -12.53 0.33
C GLN A 23 -6.45 -13.38 0.68
N LYS A 24 -6.33 -14.60 0.13
CA LYS A 24 -5.15 -15.45 0.35
C LYS A 24 -3.86 -14.81 -0.17
N ALA A 25 -3.93 -14.13 -1.30
CA ALA A 25 -2.77 -13.39 -1.80
C ALA A 25 -2.48 -12.12 -0.99
N LEU A 26 -3.48 -11.48 -0.38
CA LEU A 26 -3.28 -10.32 0.50
C LEU A 26 -2.47 -10.66 1.75
N VAL A 27 -2.70 -11.84 2.34
CA VAL A 27 -1.88 -12.34 3.46
C VAL A 27 -0.40 -12.42 3.08
N TYR A 28 -0.10 -12.80 1.83
CA TYR A 28 1.28 -12.76 1.33
C TYR A 28 1.82 -11.32 1.27
N LEU A 29 1.04 -10.33 0.83
CA LEU A 29 1.47 -8.93 0.83
C LEU A 29 1.67 -8.37 2.24
N GLU A 30 0.80 -8.72 3.19
CA GLU A 30 0.95 -8.33 4.61
C GLU A 30 2.31 -8.76 5.19
N GLN A 31 2.83 -9.93 4.77
CA GLN A 31 4.08 -10.48 5.29
C GLN A 31 5.33 -10.14 4.47
N SER A 32 5.16 -9.86 3.18
CA SER A 32 6.29 -9.73 2.23
C SER A 32 6.47 -8.33 1.64
N SER A 33 5.66 -7.36 2.07
CA SER A 33 5.73 -5.98 1.61
C SER A 33 5.84 -5.01 2.80
N HIS A 34 6.34 -3.80 2.53
CA HIS A 34 6.37 -2.71 3.49
C HIS A 34 5.11 -1.82 3.41
N LEU A 35 4.02 -2.36 2.85
CA LEU A 35 2.76 -1.64 2.72
C LEU A 35 2.17 -1.37 4.10
N LYS A 36 1.60 -0.18 4.26
CA LYS A 36 0.89 0.19 5.49
C LYS A 36 -0.48 -0.47 5.53
N PRO A 37 -1.10 -0.57 6.72
CA PRO A 37 -2.47 -1.07 6.84
C PRO A 37 -3.46 -0.36 5.90
N ASP A 38 -3.32 0.96 5.72
CA ASP A 38 -4.18 1.76 4.84
C ASP A 38 -4.03 1.36 3.36
N ASP A 39 -2.82 1.03 2.90
CA ASP A 39 -2.57 0.60 1.53
C ASP A 39 -3.19 -0.78 1.28
N LEU A 40 -3.09 -1.67 2.27
CA LEU A 40 -3.69 -3.00 2.24
C LEU A 40 -5.22 -2.95 2.30
N GLU A 41 -5.79 -1.96 2.98
CA GLU A 41 -7.23 -1.80 3.07
C GLU A 41 -7.86 -1.38 1.73
N VAL A 42 -7.16 -0.56 0.93
CA VAL A 42 -7.56 -0.25 -0.45
C VAL A 42 -7.69 -1.53 -1.28
N LEU A 43 -6.70 -2.42 -1.19
CA LEU A 43 -6.71 -3.70 -1.88
C LEU A 43 -7.77 -4.67 -1.32
N ARG A 44 -8.07 -4.62 -0.02
CA ARG A 44 -9.10 -5.45 0.62
C ARG A 44 -10.51 -5.02 0.21
N LYS A 45 -10.77 -3.72 0.08
CA LYS A 45 -12.05 -3.17 -0.41
C LYS A 45 -12.33 -3.58 -1.86
N ALA A 46 -11.30 -3.61 -2.69
CA ALA A 46 -11.42 -4.05 -4.08
C ALA A 46 -11.84 -5.53 -4.19
N ALA A 47 -11.31 -6.40 -3.33
CA ALA A 47 -11.62 -7.82 -3.34
C ALA A 47 -13.13 -8.11 -3.31
N ALA A 48 -13.87 -7.33 -2.51
CA ALA A 48 -15.30 -7.52 -2.29
C ALA A 48 -16.16 -7.19 -3.52
N GLN A 49 -15.63 -6.49 -4.51
CA GLN A 49 -16.37 -6.12 -5.72
C GLN A 49 -15.89 -6.88 -6.96
N LEU A 50 -14.70 -7.48 -6.90
CA LEU A 50 -14.11 -8.27 -7.98
C LEU A 50 -14.84 -9.61 -8.14
N GLY A 51 -15.30 -9.89 -9.36
CA GLY A 51 -16.00 -11.15 -9.70
C GLY A 51 -17.50 -11.17 -9.37
N MET A 52 -18.03 -10.17 -8.68
CA MET A 52 -19.47 -10.01 -8.41
C MET A 52 -20.15 -8.91 -9.24
N SER A 53 -19.37 -8.07 -9.93
CA SER A 53 -19.85 -6.91 -10.69
C SER A 53 -19.55 -7.05 -12.18
N GLY A 54 -20.28 -6.32 -13.03
CA GLY A 54 -20.09 -6.33 -14.47
C GLY A 54 -18.75 -5.74 -14.91
N PRO A 55 -18.29 -5.98 -16.16
CA PRO A 55 -17.00 -5.50 -16.65
C PRO A 55 -16.80 -3.98 -16.51
N MET A 56 -17.86 -3.20 -16.72
CA MET A 56 -17.83 -1.73 -16.67
C MET A 56 -17.71 -1.21 -15.22
N GLU A 57 -18.35 -1.89 -14.27
CA GLU A 57 -18.22 -1.60 -12.84
C GLU A 57 -16.82 -1.97 -12.32
N GLN A 58 -16.27 -3.10 -12.77
CA GLN A 58 -14.92 -3.51 -12.42
C GLN A 58 -13.86 -2.54 -12.97
N GLU A 59 -14.05 -2.03 -14.19
CA GLU A 59 -13.17 -0.99 -14.75
C GLU A 59 -13.14 0.26 -13.89
N LYS A 60 -14.31 0.77 -13.47
CA LYS A 60 -14.41 1.93 -12.56
C LYS A 60 -13.72 1.65 -11.21
N LEU A 61 -13.88 0.45 -10.68
CA LEU A 61 -13.21 0.03 -9.45
C LEU A 61 -11.68 0.07 -9.59
N PHE A 62 -11.14 -0.41 -10.71
CA PHE A 62 -9.71 -0.36 -10.96
C PHE A 62 -9.19 1.07 -11.10
N ILE A 63 -9.94 1.95 -11.78
CA ILE A 63 -9.59 3.38 -11.90
C ILE A 63 -9.55 4.03 -10.52
N LEU A 64 -10.58 3.81 -9.70
CA LEU A 64 -10.65 4.37 -8.35
C LEU A 64 -9.48 3.88 -7.47
N MET A 65 -9.17 2.59 -7.54
CA MET A 65 -8.06 2.00 -6.81
C MET A 65 -6.71 2.62 -7.20
N GLN A 66 -6.49 2.86 -8.50
CA GLN A 66 -5.28 3.49 -8.98
C GLN A 66 -5.14 4.93 -8.47
N GLU A 67 -6.22 5.70 -8.43
CA GLU A 67 -6.19 7.07 -7.91
C GLU A 67 -5.91 7.11 -6.40
N GLU A 68 -6.53 6.23 -5.61
CA GLU A 68 -6.26 6.16 -4.17
C GLU A 68 -4.80 5.79 -3.88
N LEU A 69 -4.24 4.83 -4.64
CA LEU A 69 -2.83 4.45 -4.52
C LEU A 69 -1.89 5.60 -4.90
N LYS A 70 -2.22 6.41 -5.91
CA LYS A 70 -1.43 7.62 -6.25
C LYS A 70 -1.43 8.63 -5.10
N ILE A 71 -2.56 8.82 -4.44
CA ILE A 71 -2.67 9.71 -3.28
C ILE A 71 -1.82 9.18 -2.12
N GLN A 72 -1.89 7.88 -1.83
CA GLN A 72 -1.07 7.23 -0.80
C GLN A 72 0.43 7.33 -1.11
N GLU A 73 0.82 7.14 -2.37
CA GLU A 73 2.20 7.31 -2.83
C GLU A 73 2.69 8.75 -2.63
N ALA A 74 1.89 9.75 -3.03
CA ALA A 74 2.22 11.16 -2.85
C ALA A 74 2.43 11.50 -1.36
N LYS A 75 1.53 11.04 -0.49
CA LYS A 75 1.66 11.19 0.97
C LYS A 75 2.92 10.52 1.52
N ALA A 76 3.26 9.33 1.01
CA ALA A 76 4.47 8.63 1.43
C ALA A 76 5.75 9.39 1.02
N ARG A 77 5.79 9.95 -0.18
CA ARG A 77 6.91 10.79 -0.65
C ARG A 77 7.04 12.07 0.18
N GLU A 78 5.93 12.74 0.48
CA GLU A 78 5.93 13.95 1.31
C GLU A 78 6.40 13.66 2.75
N ALA A 79 5.99 12.53 3.32
CA ALA A 79 6.46 12.07 4.63
C ALA A 79 7.98 11.76 4.63
N GLU A 80 8.50 11.19 3.54
CA GLU A 80 9.93 10.94 3.40
C GLU A 80 10.72 12.26 3.29
N GLU A 81 10.24 13.21 2.49
CA GLU A 81 10.89 14.50 2.28
C GLU A 81 10.87 15.36 3.55
N SER A 82 9.73 15.43 4.25
CA SER A 82 9.61 16.13 5.53
C SER A 82 10.47 15.48 6.62
N GLY A 83 10.53 14.14 6.67
CA GLY A 83 11.42 13.40 7.57
C GLY A 83 12.90 13.69 7.31
N LYS A 84 13.32 13.78 6.04
CA LYS A 84 14.69 14.17 5.66
C LYS A 84 15.01 15.61 6.08
N LYS A 85 14.10 16.55 5.82
CA LYS A 85 14.25 17.96 6.24
C LYS A 85 14.34 18.07 7.76
N LEU A 86 13.47 17.40 8.51
CA LEU A 86 13.49 17.43 9.97
C LEU A 86 14.80 16.87 10.54
N ARG A 87 15.32 15.76 10.00
CA ARG A 87 16.62 15.22 10.43
C ARG A 87 17.78 16.16 10.10
N ALA A 88 17.77 16.78 8.93
CA ALA A 88 18.81 17.73 8.52
C ALA A 88 18.80 19.00 9.40
N TYR A 89 17.64 19.63 9.58
CA TYR A 89 17.51 20.82 10.42
C TYR A 89 17.70 20.52 11.91
N GLY A 90 17.18 19.40 12.40
CA GLY A 90 17.35 18.97 13.79
C GLY A 90 18.81 18.68 14.14
N GLY A 91 19.55 18.01 13.24
CA GLY A 91 20.98 17.78 13.41
C GLY A 91 21.80 19.08 13.43
N PHE A 92 21.46 20.04 12.57
CA PHE A 92 22.10 21.36 12.55
C PHE A 92 21.83 22.17 13.82
N ILE A 93 20.58 22.23 14.28
CA ILE A 93 20.20 22.97 15.49
C ILE A 93 20.87 22.36 16.73
N LEU A 94 20.84 21.03 16.86
CA LEU A 94 21.48 20.34 17.99
C LEU A 94 23.00 20.52 17.98
N GLY A 95 23.65 20.41 16.81
CA GLY A 95 25.08 20.66 16.68
C GLY A 95 25.47 22.09 17.05
N THR A 96 24.69 23.08 16.61
CA THR A 96 24.91 24.49 16.95
C THR A 96 24.70 24.73 18.45
N ALA A 97 23.67 24.15 19.05
CA ALA A 97 23.42 24.25 20.48
C ALA A 97 24.57 23.67 21.32
N VAL A 98 25.14 22.52 20.91
CA VAL A 98 26.30 21.92 21.59
C VAL A 98 27.52 22.82 21.51
N VAL A 99 27.81 23.41 20.34
CA VAL A 99 28.93 24.36 20.19
C VAL A 99 28.74 25.60 21.07
N LEU A 100 27.52 26.13 21.15
CA LEU A 100 27.20 27.28 22.01
C LEU A 100 27.26 26.97 23.51
N LEU A 101 27.05 25.72 23.92
CA LEU A 101 27.12 25.30 25.33
C LEU A 101 28.55 24.98 25.79
N ILE A 102 29.48 24.78 24.85
CA ILE A 102 30.89 24.44 25.13
C ILE A 102 31.80 25.69 25.09
N ILE A 103 31.28 26.83 24.63
CA ILE A 103 31.92 28.16 24.67
C ILE A 103 31.38 28.95 25.86
#